data_AF-A0A9W9RQ04-F1
#
_entry.id   AF-A0A9W9RQ04-F1
#
_cell.length_a   1.000
_cell.length_b   1.000
_cell.length_c   1.000
_cell.angle_alpha   90.00
_cell.angle_beta   90.00
_cell.angle_gamma   90.00
#
_symmetry.space_group_name_H-M   'P 1'
#
loop_
_entity.id
_entity.type
_entity.pdbx_description
1 polymer ?
#
loop_
_entity_poly.entity_id
_entity_poly.type
_entity_poly.pdbx_seq_one_letter_code
_entity_poly.pdbx_strand_id
1 'polypeptide(L)'
;MNPSPPTTSNSSIISVLRSLNWPKTIFLVGIPLAATISLHWIPLRKETFWAGLVYAYLRALAVTAGRFPQIVVLHAGNTSNKRALGYHRLWAHKAYSANTALKLVFAIVGAGAGQDTIKKWCRDHRAHHRYVDTDKDPYSMSKGFFHAHIGWVLFEQSDPVHGVLATGRVDISDLRSDPIVIWQRKYYLLLLFLAGYLAPTLYCGLLYDDYLGGFVFAGCIATALEQQGTFCVNSVAHWYGSQPYATDKTPRDNPLTGLLTLGEGYHNFHHEFPIDYRNGVRWHDFDPTKWVIWLCSQFGLATNLRRFPQNEIEKGRIQRKREKLDEDSEKVNWGVPLEELPVMEWEEFEQQARTGCNLIVIRGAVHDVSAFVTEHPGGASMITGAIGKDATEMFEGGVYGHSNAASNLLDTMRIAAIKKEVNVE
;
A
#
# COMPACT_ATOMS: atom_id res chain seq x y z
N MET A 1 47.43 14.23 20.93
CA MET A 1 46.92 14.93 19.74
C MET A 1 45.47 14.54 19.59
N ASN A 2 44.54 15.49 19.50
CA ASN A 2 43.14 15.15 19.24
C ASN A 2 42.96 14.87 17.73
N PRO A 3 42.13 13.89 17.33
CA PRO A 3 41.74 13.76 15.94
C PRO A 3 40.94 15.00 15.52
N SER A 4 41.24 15.54 14.34
CA SER A 4 40.43 16.61 13.75
C SER A 4 38.99 16.13 13.52
N PRO A 5 37.97 17.01 13.65
CA PRO A 5 36.62 16.65 13.24
C PRO A 5 36.61 16.29 11.75
N PRO A 6 35.77 15.33 11.31
CA PRO A 6 35.70 14.95 9.90
C PRO A 6 35.31 16.18 9.08
N THR A 7 36.15 16.54 8.11
CA THR A 7 35.85 17.63 7.19
C THR A 7 34.60 17.28 6.39
N THR A 8 33.56 18.09 6.51
CA THR A 8 32.34 17.97 5.71
C THR A 8 32.71 18.07 4.24
N SER A 9 32.77 16.94 3.56
CA SER A 9 33.24 16.89 2.18
C SER A 9 32.33 17.74 1.30
N ASN A 10 32.92 18.57 0.45
CA ASN A 10 32.20 19.23 -0.64
C ASN A 10 31.76 18.18 -1.67
N SER A 11 30.68 17.45 -1.37
CA SER A 11 29.92 16.61 -2.29
C SER A 11 29.20 17.49 -3.30
N SER A 12 30.01 18.09 -4.18
CA SER A 12 29.65 19.21 -5.04
C SER A 12 28.40 18.96 -5.88
N ILE A 13 27.74 20.04 -6.30
CA ILE A 13 26.70 19.98 -7.33
C ILE A 13 27.21 19.24 -8.58
N ILE A 14 28.50 19.38 -8.92
CA ILE A 14 29.15 18.67 -10.03
C ILE A 14 29.13 17.15 -9.86
N SER A 15 29.30 16.60 -8.65
CA SER A 15 29.21 15.15 -8.43
C SER A 15 27.77 14.64 -8.54
N VAL A 16 26.76 15.43 -8.15
CA VAL A 16 25.34 15.10 -8.35
C VAL A 16 24.97 15.16 -9.84
N LEU A 17 25.43 16.18 -10.56
CA LEU A 17 25.24 16.31 -12.01
C LEU A 17 25.92 15.19 -12.82
N ARG A 18 26.98 14.57 -12.28
CA ARG A 18 27.67 13.42 -12.89
C ARG A 18 26.99 12.06 -12.64
N SER A 19 26.18 11.91 -11.60
CA SER A 19 25.44 10.66 -11.33
C SER A 19 24.05 10.60 -11.96
N LEU A 20 23.61 11.68 -12.62
CA LEU A 20 22.35 11.75 -13.36
C LEU A 20 22.43 11.02 -14.71
N ASN A 21 21.46 10.16 -14.98
CA ASN A 21 21.22 9.58 -16.29
C ASN A 21 20.52 10.60 -17.20
N TRP A 22 21.31 11.52 -17.76
CA TRP A 22 20.85 12.69 -18.50
C TRP A 22 19.73 12.45 -19.55
N PRO A 23 19.73 11.38 -20.36
CA PRO A 23 18.62 11.10 -21.28
C PRO A 23 17.26 10.95 -20.55
N LYS A 24 17.24 10.28 -19.39
CA LYS A 24 16.03 10.15 -18.57
C LYS A 24 15.70 11.45 -17.84
N THR A 25 16.68 12.19 -17.35
CA THR A 25 16.46 13.51 -16.73
C THR A 25 15.83 14.50 -17.71
N ILE A 26 16.30 14.53 -18.96
CA ILE A 26 15.71 15.34 -20.02
C ILE A 26 14.28 14.86 -20.33
N PHE A 27 14.04 13.55 -20.38
CA PHE A 27 12.72 12.99 -20.67
C PHE A 27 11.69 13.24 -19.55
N LEU A 28 12.06 13.04 -18.28
CA LEU A 28 11.17 13.08 -17.11
C LEU A 28 11.06 14.47 -16.47
N VAL A 29 12.00 15.38 -16.73
CA VAL A 29 12.03 16.73 -16.13
C VAL A 29 12.16 17.81 -17.21
N GLY A 30 13.07 17.65 -18.17
CA GLY A 30 13.30 18.62 -19.24
C GLY A 30 12.10 18.84 -20.17
N ILE A 31 11.51 17.77 -20.71
CA ILE A 31 10.33 17.85 -21.59
C ILE A 31 9.10 18.40 -20.84
N PRO A 32 8.75 17.94 -19.62
CA PRO A 32 7.66 18.53 -18.85
C PRO A 32 7.88 20.00 -18.48
N LEU A 33 9.11 20.40 -18.14
CA LEU A 33 9.45 21.80 -17.86
C LEU A 33 9.31 22.67 -19.11
N ALA A 34 9.87 22.24 -20.25
CA ALA A 34 9.74 22.94 -21.53
C ALA A 34 8.27 23.06 -21.97
N ALA A 35 7.48 22.00 -21.81
CA ALA A 35 6.05 22.02 -22.09
C ALA A 35 5.29 22.99 -21.16
N THR A 36 5.61 23.00 -19.86
CA THR A 36 5.04 23.92 -18.87
C THR A 36 5.39 25.39 -19.16
N ILE A 37 6.62 25.66 -19.58
CA ILE A 37 7.05 27.00 -20.03
C ILE A 37 6.31 27.40 -21.31
N SER A 38 6.11 26.46 -22.24
CA SER A 38 5.44 26.73 -23.52
C SER A 38 3.97 27.16 -23.39
N LEU A 39 3.33 26.90 -22.23
CA LEU A 39 1.97 27.33 -21.90
C LEU A 39 1.78 28.86 -21.94
N HIS A 40 2.86 29.64 -21.83
CA HIS A 40 2.80 31.09 -21.97
C HIS A 40 2.40 31.55 -23.39
N TRP A 41 2.71 30.75 -24.42
CA TRP A 41 2.40 31.07 -25.83
C TRP A 41 1.36 30.12 -26.44
N ILE A 42 1.08 28.98 -25.81
CA ILE A 42 0.21 27.92 -26.33
C ILE A 42 -1.02 27.81 -25.41
N PRO A 43 -2.09 28.58 -25.67
CA PRO A 43 -3.27 28.62 -24.80
C PRO A 43 -4.03 27.30 -24.85
N LEU A 44 -4.48 26.84 -23.68
CA LEU A 44 -5.26 25.61 -23.54
C LEU A 44 -6.67 25.78 -24.10
N ARG A 45 -6.93 25.29 -25.33
CA ARG A 45 -8.30 25.16 -25.85
C ARG A 45 -9.08 24.15 -25.01
N LYS A 46 -10.37 24.40 -24.80
CA LYS A 46 -11.26 23.53 -23.99
C LYS A 46 -11.39 22.14 -24.63
N GLU A 47 -11.44 22.10 -25.94
CA GLU A 47 -11.57 20.91 -26.78
C GLU A 47 -10.31 20.05 -26.62
N THR A 48 -9.14 20.67 -26.76
CA THR A 48 -7.81 20.08 -26.54
C THR A 48 -7.58 19.64 -25.09
N PHE A 49 -8.12 20.36 -24.09
CA PHE A 49 -8.09 19.92 -22.70
C PHE A 49 -8.85 18.60 -22.52
N TRP A 50 -10.10 18.53 -22.98
CA TRP A 50 -10.88 17.30 -22.85
C TRP A 50 -10.28 16.18 -23.70
N ALA A 51 -9.92 16.45 -24.96
CA ALA A 51 -9.23 15.51 -25.85
C ALA A 51 -7.90 14.99 -25.29
N GLY A 52 -7.15 15.85 -24.60
CA GLY A 52 -5.90 15.51 -23.92
C GLY A 52 -6.12 14.69 -22.66
N LEU A 53 -7.07 15.08 -21.80
CA LEU A 53 -7.46 14.30 -20.63
C LEU A 53 -8.01 12.92 -21.04
N VAL A 54 -8.82 12.88 -22.11
CA VAL A 54 -9.32 11.67 -22.78
C VAL A 54 -8.15 10.75 -23.14
N TYR A 55 -7.17 11.28 -23.88
CA TYR A 55 -6.05 10.49 -24.39
C TYR A 55 -5.07 10.08 -23.28
N ALA A 56 -4.77 10.98 -22.35
CA ALA A 56 -3.93 10.75 -21.19
C ALA A 56 -4.49 9.63 -20.31
N TYR A 57 -5.79 9.72 -20.02
CA TYR A 57 -6.52 8.69 -19.32
C TYR A 57 -6.42 7.36 -20.12
N LEU A 58 -6.73 7.34 -21.43
CA LEU A 58 -6.58 6.16 -22.30
C LEU A 58 -5.17 5.51 -22.31
N ARG A 59 -4.10 6.29 -22.08
CA ARG A 59 -2.73 5.79 -21.93
C ARG A 59 -2.43 5.27 -20.53
N ALA A 60 -2.83 6.02 -19.51
CA ALA A 60 -2.76 5.60 -18.12
C ALA A 60 -3.33 4.18 -17.96
N LEU A 61 -4.42 3.86 -18.66
CA LEU A 61 -5.00 2.50 -18.66
C LEU A 61 -4.01 1.41 -19.09
N ALA A 62 -3.22 1.64 -20.13
CA ALA A 62 -2.36 0.58 -20.68
C ALA A 62 -1.20 0.23 -19.74
N VAL A 63 -0.84 1.16 -18.84
CA VAL A 63 0.15 0.99 -17.78
C VAL A 63 -0.52 0.51 -16.49
N THR A 64 -1.50 1.29 -15.98
CA THR A 64 -2.30 1.06 -14.78
C THR A 64 -3.74 0.59 -15.12
N ALA A 65 -4.73 1.48 -15.31
CA ALA A 65 -6.16 1.13 -15.17
C ALA A 65 -7.23 2.10 -15.75
N GLY A 66 -8.54 1.73 -15.85
CA GLY A 66 -9.16 1.35 -17.16
C GLY A 66 -10.39 1.97 -17.92
N ARG A 67 -11.23 2.95 -17.51
CA ARG A 67 -12.61 3.12 -18.12
C ARG A 67 -12.94 4.41 -18.93
N PHE A 68 -13.27 4.33 -20.24
CA PHE A 68 -13.66 5.49 -21.09
C PHE A 68 -15.19 5.74 -21.31
N PRO A 69 -15.68 7.01 -21.42
CA PRO A 69 -17.06 7.36 -21.84
C PRO A 69 -17.30 7.36 -23.37
N GLN A 70 -18.57 7.50 -23.78
CA GLN A 70 -19.04 7.39 -25.19
C GLN A 70 -19.46 8.74 -25.79
N ILE A 71 -19.45 8.84 -27.13
CA ILE A 71 -20.55 9.42 -27.93
C ILE A 71 -20.59 8.77 -29.33
N VAL A 72 -21.80 8.65 -29.86
CA VAL A 72 -22.26 7.82 -30.99
C VAL A 72 -21.89 8.40 -32.37
N VAL A 73 -21.43 7.55 -33.32
CA VAL A 73 -22.01 7.41 -34.67
C VAL A 73 -22.04 5.93 -35.08
N LEU A 74 -23.12 5.57 -35.80
CA LEU A 74 -23.68 4.26 -36.13
C LEU A 74 -22.84 3.30 -37.02
N HIS A 75 -23.34 2.06 -37.03
CA HIS A 75 -23.32 1.03 -38.09
C HIS A 75 -22.29 -0.12 -38.08
N ALA A 76 -22.86 -1.34 -38.07
CA ALA A 76 -22.36 -2.62 -38.58
C ALA A 76 -20.89 -3.03 -38.33
N GLY A 77 -20.65 -3.66 -37.17
CA GLY A 77 -19.71 -4.78 -37.06
C GLY A 77 -18.30 -4.49 -36.53
N ASN A 78 -17.74 -5.51 -35.88
CA ASN A 78 -16.34 -5.69 -35.50
C ASN A 78 -15.67 -4.68 -34.53
N THR A 79 -15.51 -5.12 -33.29
CA THR A 79 -14.34 -4.87 -32.41
C THR A 79 -13.73 -3.47 -32.35
N SER A 80 -14.17 -2.65 -31.38
CA SER A 80 -13.30 -1.67 -30.72
C SER A 80 -13.74 -1.43 -29.28
N ASN A 81 -12.78 -1.52 -28.34
CA ASN A 81 -12.77 -0.99 -26.94
C ASN A 81 -11.78 -1.80 -26.09
N LYS A 82 -10.56 -1.27 -25.87
CA LYS A 82 -9.49 -1.92 -25.12
C LYS A 82 -8.50 -0.91 -24.55
N ARG A 83 -8.24 -0.99 -23.24
CA ARG A 83 -6.92 -0.97 -22.54
C ARG A 83 -7.13 -0.78 -21.04
N ALA A 84 -6.40 -1.50 -20.17
CA ALA A 84 -6.43 -1.38 -18.69
C ALA A 84 -5.43 -2.31 -17.94
N LEU A 85 -4.43 -2.91 -18.61
CA LEU A 85 -4.33 -4.38 -18.49
C LEU A 85 -2.95 -5.02 -18.74
N GLY A 86 -1.94 -4.25 -19.13
CA GLY A 86 -0.73 -4.78 -19.75
C GLY A 86 0.42 -5.05 -18.78
N TYR A 87 1.23 -4.02 -18.55
CA TYR A 87 2.54 -4.14 -17.90
C TYR A 87 2.45 -4.82 -16.52
N HIS A 88 1.54 -4.34 -15.69
CA HIS A 88 1.31 -4.82 -14.33
C HIS A 88 0.63 -6.21 -14.26
N ARG A 89 -0.70 -6.26 -14.35
CA ARG A 89 -1.49 -7.48 -14.04
C ARG A 89 -1.30 -8.63 -15.05
N LEU A 90 -0.95 -8.37 -16.32
CA LEU A 90 -0.66 -9.42 -17.30
C LEU A 90 0.81 -9.87 -17.27
N TRP A 91 1.75 -8.97 -17.55
CA TRP A 91 3.13 -9.36 -17.79
C TRP A 91 3.97 -9.46 -16.52
N ALA A 92 3.85 -8.56 -15.56
CA ALA A 92 4.59 -8.70 -14.30
C ALA A 92 4.02 -9.85 -13.45
N HIS A 93 2.70 -9.85 -13.19
CA HIS A 93 2.04 -10.75 -12.22
C HIS A 93 1.35 -11.99 -12.79
N LYS A 94 1.08 -12.06 -14.10
CA LYS A 94 0.38 -13.19 -14.76
C LYS A 94 -1.01 -13.48 -14.14
N ALA A 95 -1.66 -12.45 -13.59
CA ALA A 95 -2.94 -12.51 -12.90
C ALA A 95 -4.12 -12.84 -13.83
N TYR A 96 -3.93 -12.76 -15.15
CA TYR A 96 -4.86 -13.29 -16.15
C TYR A 96 -4.11 -13.58 -17.47
N SER A 97 -4.81 -14.12 -18.47
CA SER A 97 -4.30 -14.41 -19.81
C SER A 97 -4.97 -13.53 -20.87
N ALA A 98 -4.21 -13.02 -21.85
CA ALA A 98 -4.70 -12.12 -22.90
C ALA A 98 -4.44 -12.69 -24.30
N ASN A 99 -5.40 -12.55 -25.22
CA ASN A 99 -5.20 -12.93 -26.63
C ASN A 99 -4.25 -11.97 -27.39
N THR A 100 -3.70 -12.41 -28.52
CA THR A 100 -2.70 -11.68 -29.32
C THR A 100 -3.14 -10.25 -29.65
N ALA A 101 -4.40 -10.08 -30.08
CA ALA A 101 -4.97 -8.78 -30.44
C ALA A 101 -5.26 -7.88 -29.23
N LEU A 102 -5.29 -8.42 -28.01
CA LEU A 102 -5.38 -7.67 -26.76
C LEU A 102 -3.95 -7.29 -26.28
N LYS A 103 -3.00 -8.22 -26.34
CA LYS A 103 -1.58 -8.01 -26.03
C LYS A 103 -0.90 -6.93 -26.88
N LEU A 104 -0.99 -7.01 -28.22
CA LEU A 104 -0.42 -6.01 -29.14
C LEU A 104 -0.93 -4.59 -28.81
N VAL A 105 -2.22 -4.51 -28.47
CA VAL A 105 -2.91 -3.29 -28.11
C VAL A 105 -2.36 -2.65 -26.82
N PHE A 106 -2.00 -3.45 -25.80
CA PHE A 106 -1.26 -2.92 -24.63
C PHE A 106 0.16 -2.50 -24.97
N ALA A 107 0.87 -3.32 -25.76
CA ALA A 107 2.27 -3.09 -26.10
C ALA A 107 2.51 -1.75 -26.81
N ILE A 108 1.57 -1.32 -27.66
CA ILE A 108 1.61 -0.02 -28.35
C ILE A 108 1.40 1.14 -27.38
N VAL A 109 0.31 1.13 -26.61
CA VAL A 109 -0.09 2.32 -25.82
C VAL A 109 0.63 2.40 -24.47
N GLY A 110 1.00 1.27 -23.86
CA GLY A 110 1.88 1.25 -22.68
C GLY A 110 3.28 1.79 -23.00
N ALA A 111 3.76 1.61 -24.24
CA ALA A 111 4.98 2.29 -24.69
C ALA A 111 4.79 3.81 -24.77
N GLY A 112 3.60 4.28 -25.17
CA GLY A 112 3.23 5.70 -25.26
C GLY A 112 3.23 6.48 -23.95
N ALA A 113 3.32 5.82 -22.79
CA ALA A 113 3.45 6.46 -21.47
C ALA A 113 4.92 6.63 -21.01
N GLY A 114 5.89 6.10 -21.76
CA GLY A 114 7.33 6.34 -21.52
C GLY A 114 7.99 5.54 -20.40
N GLN A 115 7.31 4.56 -19.80
CA GLN A 115 7.81 3.81 -18.64
C GLN A 115 8.68 2.59 -19.01
N ASP A 116 9.60 2.77 -19.95
CA ASP A 116 10.48 1.72 -20.50
C ASP A 116 9.71 0.57 -21.21
N THR A 117 10.48 -0.39 -21.71
CA THR A 117 10.03 -1.63 -22.34
C THR A 117 9.30 -2.54 -21.34
N ILE A 118 8.30 -3.30 -21.81
CA ILE A 118 7.56 -4.28 -20.97
C ILE A 118 8.55 -5.15 -20.18
N LYS A 119 9.58 -5.68 -20.87
CA LYS A 119 10.60 -6.55 -20.30
C LYS A 119 11.40 -5.90 -19.15
N LYS A 120 11.63 -4.59 -19.20
CA LYS A 120 12.38 -3.85 -18.18
C LYS A 120 11.45 -3.47 -17.03
N TRP A 121 10.31 -2.85 -17.30
CA TRP A 121 9.32 -2.51 -16.26
C TRP A 121 8.91 -3.74 -15.44
N CYS A 122 8.58 -4.85 -16.10
CA CYS A 122 8.17 -6.08 -15.41
C CYS A 122 9.33 -6.78 -14.66
N ARG A 123 10.59 -6.59 -15.07
CA ARG A 123 11.76 -7.05 -14.29
C ARG A 123 11.85 -6.27 -12.99
N ASP A 124 11.78 -4.94 -13.08
CA ASP A 124 11.89 -4.04 -11.93
C ASP A 124 10.76 -4.28 -10.94
N HIS A 125 9.53 -4.37 -11.43
CA HIS A 125 8.35 -4.62 -10.60
C HIS A 125 8.37 -6.00 -9.92
N ARG A 126 8.79 -7.07 -10.63
CA ARG A 126 9.03 -8.38 -9.99
C ARG A 126 10.14 -8.33 -8.94
N ALA A 127 11.19 -7.55 -9.17
CA ALA A 127 12.30 -7.41 -8.21
C ALA A 127 11.85 -6.63 -6.97
N HIS A 128 11.07 -5.56 -7.15
CA HIS A 128 10.40 -4.84 -6.08
C HIS A 128 9.55 -5.77 -5.21
N HIS A 129 8.57 -6.50 -5.75
CA HIS A 129 7.78 -7.45 -4.94
C HIS A 129 8.61 -8.53 -4.23
N ARG A 130 9.75 -8.95 -4.80
CA ARG A 130 10.63 -9.96 -4.20
C ARG A 130 11.56 -9.41 -3.10
N TYR A 131 11.89 -8.12 -3.15
CA TYR A 131 12.94 -7.50 -2.35
C TYR A 131 12.52 -6.19 -1.68
N VAL A 132 11.21 -5.92 -1.62
CA VAL A 132 10.56 -4.71 -1.11
C VAL A 132 11.17 -4.25 0.21
N ASP A 133 11.36 -2.94 0.33
CA ASP A 133 12.00 -2.25 1.46
C ASP A 133 13.49 -2.59 1.71
N THR A 134 14.10 -3.53 0.97
CA THR A 134 15.55 -3.81 1.02
C THR A 134 16.34 -3.02 -0.04
N ASP A 135 17.67 -3.05 0.02
CA ASP A 135 18.53 -2.44 -1.01
C ASP A 135 18.36 -3.00 -2.43
N LYS A 136 17.84 -4.22 -2.56
CA LYS A 136 17.64 -4.92 -3.84
C LYS A 136 16.32 -4.55 -4.53
N ASP A 137 15.43 -3.84 -3.84
CA ASP A 137 14.27 -3.19 -4.45
C ASP A 137 14.73 -1.96 -5.25
N PRO A 138 14.38 -1.88 -6.56
CA PRO A 138 14.80 -0.79 -7.43
C PRO A 138 14.19 0.56 -7.05
N TYR A 139 13.13 0.64 -6.27
CA TYR A 139 12.54 1.91 -5.83
C TYR A 139 12.12 1.88 -4.34
N SER A 140 12.94 1.20 -3.53
CA SER A 140 12.79 1.03 -2.08
C SER A 140 12.47 2.32 -1.34
N MET A 141 11.37 2.32 -0.58
CA MET A 141 10.96 3.44 0.26
C MET A 141 11.94 3.71 1.41
N SER A 142 12.67 2.69 1.86
CA SER A 142 13.77 2.79 2.84
C SER A 142 14.89 3.74 2.40
N LYS A 143 15.04 3.99 1.09
CA LYS A 143 15.99 4.98 0.52
C LYS A 143 15.43 6.40 0.45
N GLY A 144 14.25 6.64 1.04
CA GLY A 144 13.58 7.93 1.17
C GLY A 144 12.62 8.25 0.02
N PHE A 145 11.61 9.07 0.32
CA PHE A 145 10.50 9.40 -0.59
C PHE A 145 10.97 9.86 -1.99
N PHE A 146 11.98 10.72 -2.05
CA PHE A 146 12.52 11.22 -3.32
C PHE A 146 13.13 10.11 -4.18
N HIS A 147 13.82 9.14 -3.57
CA HIS A 147 14.34 7.98 -4.29
C HIS A 147 13.19 7.13 -4.83
N ALA A 148 12.25 6.71 -3.98
CA ALA A 148 11.12 5.87 -4.36
C ALA A 148 10.24 6.50 -5.46
N HIS A 149 10.04 7.82 -5.41
CA HIS A 149 9.25 8.54 -6.40
C HIS A 149 9.98 8.62 -7.75
N ILE A 150 11.12 9.32 -7.83
CA ILE A 150 11.76 9.66 -9.11
C ILE A 150 13.29 9.53 -9.12
N GLY A 151 13.96 9.60 -7.97
CA GLY A 151 15.41 9.44 -7.87
C GLY A 151 15.88 8.07 -8.38
N TRP A 152 15.09 7.02 -8.17
CA TRP A 152 15.37 5.66 -8.66
C TRP A 152 15.60 5.59 -10.17
N VAL A 153 14.95 6.44 -10.96
CA VAL A 153 15.04 6.46 -12.43
C VAL A 153 16.00 7.54 -12.94
N LEU A 154 16.20 8.63 -12.18
CA LEU A 154 17.13 9.73 -12.52
C LEU A 154 18.60 9.37 -12.27
N PHE A 155 18.93 8.61 -11.22
CA PHE A 155 20.31 8.22 -10.89
C PHE A 155 20.63 6.81 -11.41
N GLU A 156 21.91 6.54 -11.64
CA GLU A 156 22.34 5.21 -12.11
C GLU A 156 22.33 4.16 -11.00
N GLN A 157 21.66 3.03 -11.22
CA GLN A 157 21.56 1.90 -10.28
C GLN A 157 22.60 0.80 -10.55
N SER A 158 23.84 1.21 -10.84
CA SER A 158 25.00 0.34 -10.95
C SER A 158 25.71 0.24 -9.60
N ASP A 159 26.06 -0.98 -9.21
CA ASP A 159 27.04 -1.24 -8.15
C ASP A 159 28.41 -0.70 -8.62
N PRO A 160 29.01 0.31 -7.95
CA PRO A 160 30.29 0.90 -8.37
C PRO A 160 31.48 -0.05 -8.27
N VAL A 161 31.38 -1.10 -7.45
CA VAL A 161 32.46 -2.06 -7.17
C VAL A 161 32.44 -3.23 -8.16
N HIS A 162 31.24 -3.59 -8.66
CA HIS A 162 31.05 -4.80 -9.46
C HIS A 162 30.45 -4.58 -10.86
N GLY A 163 29.95 -3.37 -11.18
CA GLY A 163 29.30 -3.08 -12.47
C GLY A 163 27.99 -3.83 -12.70
N VAL A 164 27.45 -4.47 -11.66
CA VAL A 164 26.18 -5.21 -11.69
C VAL A 164 25.03 -4.24 -11.40
N LEU A 165 23.84 -4.54 -11.94
CA LEU A 165 22.60 -3.86 -11.54
C LEU A 165 22.35 -4.08 -10.04
N ALA A 166 22.19 -3.00 -9.26
CA ALA A 166 21.87 -3.07 -7.83
C ALA A 166 20.52 -3.77 -7.57
N THR A 167 19.61 -3.74 -8.56
CA THR A 167 18.32 -4.44 -8.52
C THR A 167 18.48 -5.96 -8.35
N GLY A 168 17.70 -6.56 -7.45
CA GLY A 168 17.71 -7.99 -7.18
C GLY A 168 17.36 -8.91 -8.36
N ARG A 169 17.80 -10.17 -8.29
CA ARG A 169 17.59 -11.18 -9.35
C ARG A 169 16.18 -11.76 -9.32
N VAL A 170 15.51 -11.78 -10.47
CA VAL A 170 14.18 -12.37 -10.67
C VAL A 170 14.10 -13.11 -12.00
N ASP A 171 13.19 -14.09 -12.10
CA ASP A 171 12.92 -14.74 -13.38
C ASP A 171 12.12 -13.82 -14.32
N ILE A 172 12.51 -13.87 -15.58
CA ILE A 172 11.92 -13.16 -16.72
C ILE A 172 11.91 -14.05 -17.97
N SER A 173 11.95 -15.39 -17.82
CA SER A 173 11.94 -16.38 -18.89
C SER A 173 10.76 -16.21 -19.86
N ASP A 174 9.56 -15.98 -19.32
CA ASP A 174 8.35 -15.68 -20.07
C ASP A 174 8.44 -14.36 -20.86
N LEU A 175 9.08 -13.33 -20.28
CA LEU A 175 9.33 -12.04 -20.93
C LEU A 175 10.47 -12.09 -21.98
N ARG A 176 11.19 -13.21 -22.05
CA ARG A 176 12.16 -13.51 -23.12
C ARG A 176 11.56 -14.36 -24.24
N SER A 177 10.37 -14.93 -24.05
CA SER A 177 9.72 -15.86 -24.98
C SER A 177 8.40 -15.33 -25.57
N ASP A 178 7.70 -14.40 -24.91
CA ASP A 178 6.54 -13.70 -25.49
C ASP A 178 6.96 -12.85 -26.71
N PRO A 179 6.52 -13.18 -27.96
CA PRO A 179 6.95 -12.47 -29.15
C PRO A 179 6.56 -10.99 -29.18
N ILE A 180 5.46 -10.63 -28.50
CA ILE A 180 4.99 -9.24 -28.43
C ILE A 180 5.89 -8.42 -27.50
N VAL A 181 6.42 -9.01 -26.44
CA VAL A 181 7.41 -8.37 -25.55
C VAL A 181 8.74 -8.16 -26.28
N ILE A 182 9.17 -9.13 -27.10
CA ILE A 182 10.37 -9.00 -27.94
C ILE A 182 10.18 -7.89 -28.99
N TRP A 183 9.05 -7.90 -29.70
CA TRP A 183 8.69 -6.89 -30.70
C TRP A 183 8.60 -5.48 -30.09
N GLN A 184 7.89 -5.33 -28.97
CA GLN A 184 7.73 -4.05 -28.27
C GLN A 184 9.08 -3.48 -27.83
N ARG A 185 9.99 -4.34 -27.32
CA ARG A 185 11.36 -3.94 -26.98
C ARG A 185 12.16 -3.49 -28.21
N LYS A 186 12.01 -4.15 -29.37
CA LYS A 186 12.72 -3.79 -30.60
C LYS A 186 12.29 -2.42 -31.15
N TYR A 187 11.00 -2.08 -31.03
CA TYR A 187 10.43 -0.85 -31.60
C TYR A 187 10.06 0.20 -30.54
N TYR A 188 10.56 0.08 -29.31
CA TYR A 188 10.08 0.86 -28.15
C TYR A 188 10.07 2.38 -28.36
N LEU A 189 11.19 2.97 -28.81
CA LEU A 189 11.28 4.42 -28.99
C LEU A 189 10.33 4.92 -30.11
N LEU A 190 10.12 4.10 -31.15
CA LEU A 190 9.14 4.38 -32.20
C LEU A 190 7.71 4.31 -31.66
N LEU A 191 7.37 3.28 -30.89
CA LEU A 191 6.05 3.13 -30.27
C LEU A 191 5.77 4.23 -29.25
N LEU A 192 6.77 4.63 -28.46
CA LEU A 192 6.71 5.79 -27.56
C LEU A 192 6.45 7.08 -28.34
N PHE A 193 7.19 7.36 -29.41
CA PHE A 193 6.94 8.57 -30.21
C PHE A 193 5.55 8.55 -30.85
N LEU A 194 5.17 7.44 -31.50
CA LEU A 194 3.90 7.30 -32.21
C LEU A 194 2.70 7.38 -31.26
N ALA A 195 2.69 6.59 -30.19
CA ALA A 195 1.54 6.54 -29.26
C ALA A 195 1.59 7.61 -28.16
N GLY A 196 2.77 8.17 -27.85
CA GLY A 196 2.93 9.17 -26.79
C GLY A 196 2.86 10.62 -27.25
N TYR A 197 3.18 10.90 -28.52
CA TYR A 197 3.31 12.28 -29.02
C TYR A 197 2.60 12.47 -30.35
N LEU A 198 2.84 11.63 -31.36
CA LEU A 198 2.24 11.83 -32.69
C LEU A 198 0.74 11.59 -32.70
N ALA A 199 0.26 10.50 -32.10
CA ALA A 199 -1.17 10.19 -32.00
C ALA A 199 -2.00 11.29 -31.32
N PRO A 200 -1.65 11.83 -30.13
CA PRO A 200 -2.38 12.94 -29.53
C PRO A 200 -2.28 14.25 -30.34
N THR A 201 -1.12 14.52 -30.97
CA THR A 201 -0.91 15.65 -31.90
C THR A 201 -1.88 15.58 -33.08
N LEU A 202 -1.98 14.43 -33.74
CA LEU A 202 -2.88 14.23 -34.88
C LEU A 202 -4.36 14.18 -34.44
N TYR A 203 -4.66 13.61 -33.26
CA TYR A 203 -6.03 13.56 -32.74
C TYR A 203 -6.59 14.97 -32.49
N CYS A 204 -5.83 15.86 -31.84
CA CYS A 204 -6.29 17.24 -31.61
C CYS A 204 -6.19 18.10 -32.88
N GLY A 205 -5.18 17.87 -33.71
CA GLY A 205 -5.01 18.57 -34.99
C GLY A 205 -6.11 18.30 -36.01
N LEU A 206 -6.48 17.03 -36.21
CA LEU A 206 -7.47 16.63 -37.22
C LEU A 206 -8.93 16.88 -36.79
N LEU A 207 -9.21 16.98 -35.48
CA LEU A 207 -10.57 17.18 -34.96
C LEU A 207 -10.86 18.61 -34.49
N TYR A 208 -9.86 19.35 -34.04
CA TYR A 208 -10.03 20.66 -33.38
C TYR A 208 -9.06 21.75 -33.89
N ASP A 209 -8.34 21.48 -34.98
CA ASP A 209 -7.28 22.33 -35.56
C ASP A 209 -6.27 22.82 -34.52
N ASP A 210 -5.84 21.90 -33.63
CA ASP A 210 -4.89 22.19 -32.55
C ASP A 210 -3.80 21.11 -32.44
N TYR A 211 -2.96 21.02 -33.47
CA TYR A 211 -1.79 20.15 -33.48
C TYR A 211 -0.82 20.48 -32.33
N LEU A 212 -0.57 21.77 -32.10
CA LEU A 212 0.43 22.23 -31.15
C LEU A 212 -0.01 22.02 -29.70
N GLY A 213 -1.28 22.31 -29.37
CA GLY A 213 -1.88 21.93 -28.09
C GLY A 213 -2.00 20.42 -27.93
N GLY A 214 -2.28 19.68 -29.01
CA GLY A 214 -2.22 18.21 -29.02
C GLY A 214 -0.84 17.67 -28.64
N PHE A 215 0.23 18.26 -29.16
CA PHE A 215 1.61 17.89 -28.79
C PHE A 215 1.94 18.25 -27.34
N VAL A 216 1.63 19.48 -26.90
CA VAL A 216 2.03 20.00 -25.59
C VAL A 216 1.18 19.45 -24.45
N PHE A 217 -0.15 19.51 -24.55
CA PHE A 217 -1.05 19.07 -23.49
C PHE A 217 -1.28 17.56 -23.55
N ALA A 218 -1.80 17.06 -24.68
CA ALA A 218 -2.20 15.66 -24.84
C ALA A 218 -1.00 14.70 -25.04
N GLY A 219 0.15 15.22 -25.50
CA GLY A 219 1.44 14.54 -25.50
C GLY A 219 2.23 14.83 -24.22
N CYS A 220 3.03 15.89 -24.21
CA CYS A 220 4.07 16.14 -23.20
C CYS A 220 3.54 16.20 -21.74
N ILE A 221 2.59 17.08 -21.43
CA ILE A 221 2.09 17.28 -20.06
C ILE A 221 1.33 16.05 -19.57
N ALA A 222 0.46 15.48 -20.41
CA ALA A 222 -0.20 14.21 -20.13
C ALA A 222 0.80 13.09 -19.78
N THR A 223 1.90 12.97 -20.53
CA THR A 223 2.93 11.94 -20.29
C THR A 223 3.60 12.17 -18.94
N ALA A 224 3.87 13.42 -18.58
CA ALA A 224 4.44 13.79 -17.29
C ALA A 224 3.51 13.41 -16.13
N LEU A 225 2.21 13.73 -16.24
CA LEU A 225 1.21 13.43 -15.22
C LEU A 225 0.99 11.92 -15.03
N GLU A 226 0.97 11.13 -16.12
CA GLU A 226 0.93 9.67 -16.08
C GLU A 226 2.14 9.07 -15.35
N GLN A 227 3.32 9.65 -15.57
CA GLN A 227 4.56 9.24 -14.90
C GLN A 227 4.54 9.59 -13.41
N GLN A 228 4.27 10.84 -13.04
CA GLN A 228 4.20 11.23 -11.61
C GLN A 228 3.10 10.46 -10.87
N GLY A 229 1.93 10.25 -11.50
CA GLY A 229 0.86 9.41 -10.95
C GLY A 229 1.31 7.97 -10.68
N THR A 230 2.05 7.36 -11.61
CA THR A 230 2.60 6.01 -11.38
C THR A 230 3.71 6.02 -10.32
N PHE A 231 4.54 7.05 -10.29
CA PHE A 231 5.57 7.24 -9.26
C PHE A 231 4.98 7.47 -7.86
N CYS A 232 3.73 7.94 -7.73
CA CYS A 232 2.98 7.96 -6.47
C CYS A 232 2.58 6.56 -5.97
N VAL A 233 2.56 5.53 -6.82
CA VAL A 233 2.43 4.14 -6.35
C VAL A 233 3.67 3.80 -5.52
N ASN A 234 4.86 3.96 -6.12
CA ASN A 234 6.14 3.64 -5.49
C ASN A 234 6.41 4.44 -4.20
N SER A 235 5.99 5.71 -4.11
CA SER A 235 6.28 6.57 -2.96
C SER A 235 5.09 6.76 -2.01
N VAL A 236 3.96 7.33 -2.49
CA VAL A 236 2.81 7.65 -1.64
C VAL A 236 2.14 6.38 -1.13
N ALA A 237 1.99 5.35 -1.97
CA ALA A 237 1.42 4.06 -1.55
C ALA A 237 2.37 3.20 -0.70
N HIS A 238 3.63 3.62 -0.50
CA HIS A 238 4.54 3.08 0.51
C HIS A 238 4.69 3.98 1.75
N TRP A 239 4.06 5.16 1.76
CA TRP A 239 4.25 6.14 2.85
C TRP A 239 2.96 6.45 3.62
N TYR A 240 1.84 6.64 2.91
CA TYR A 240 0.61 7.18 3.51
C TYR A 240 -0.64 6.38 3.11
N GLY A 241 -1.26 5.75 4.10
CA GLY A 241 -2.49 4.95 3.96
C GLY A 241 -2.63 3.93 5.09
N SER A 242 -3.55 2.99 4.91
CA SER A 242 -3.86 1.93 5.88
C SER A 242 -3.15 0.62 5.57
N GLN A 243 -2.98 -0.26 6.56
CA GLN A 243 -2.42 -1.61 6.37
C GLN A 243 -3.39 -2.67 6.89
N PRO A 244 -4.46 -3.01 6.13
CA PRO A 244 -5.53 -3.90 6.58
C PRO A 244 -5.26 -5.41 6.37
N TYR A 245 -4.10 -5.81 5.83
CA TYR A 245 -3.73 -7.22 5.62
C TYR A 245 -2.38 -7.59 6.27
N ALA A 246 -1.33 -6.77 6.07
CA ALA A 246 0.02 -7.04 6.60
C ALA A 246 0.79 -5.75 6.94
N THR A 247 1.58 -5.78 8.01
CA THR A 247 2.37 -4.64 8.53
C THR A 247 3.88 -4.82 8.46
N ASP A 248 4.39 -5.96 7.99
CA ASP A 248 5.83 -6.29 7.93
C ASP A 248 6.62 -5.49 6.88
N LYS A 249 5.92 -4.75 6.02
CA LYS A 249 6.44 -3.97 4.89
C LYS A 249 5.75 -2.60 4.85
N THR A 250 6.27 -1.67 4.04
CA THR A 250 5.71 -0.32 3.86
C THR A 250 4.44 -0.15 2.97
N PRO A 251 4.02 -1.07 2.07
CA PRO A 251 2.83 -0.91 1.20
C PRO A 251 1.52 -0.65 1.95
N ARG A 252 0.73 0.32 1.47
CA ARG A 252 -0.46 0.87 2.13
C ARG A 252 -1.66 1.00 1.18
N ASP A 253 -2.84 0.63 1.67
CA ASP A 253 -4.14 0.86 1.04
C ASP A 253 -4.58 2.30 1.25
N ASN A 254 -4.68 3.07 0.17
CA ASN A 254 -5.12 4.47 0.15
C ASN A 254 -6.10 4.73 -1.01
N PRO A 255 -7.40 4.99 -0.74
CA PRO A 255 -8.39 5.25 -1.78
C PRO A 255 -8.15 6.52 -2.62
N LEU A 256 -7.50 7.55 -2.08
CA LEU A 256 -7.13 8.75 -2.84
C LEU A 256 -6.00 8.44 -3.82
N THR A 257 -4.99 7.68 -3.39
CA THR A 257 -4.00 7.12 -4.32
C THR A 257 -4.69 6.21 -5.34
N GLY A 258 -5.66 5.39 -4.93
CA GLY A 258 -6.47 4.58 -5.83
C GLY A 258 -7.21 5.39 -6.91
N LEU A 259 -7.76 6.56 -6.56
CA LEU A 259 -8.37 7.48 -7.53
C LEU A 259 -7.33 8.05 -8.51
N LEU A 260 -6.19 8.53 -8.01
CA LEU A 260 -5.14 9.16 -8.82
C LEU A 260 -4.36 8.19 -9.72
N THR A 261 -4.19 6.94 -9.27
CA THR A 261 -3.47 5.87 -10.00
C THR A 261 -4.40 4.93 -10.74
N LEU A 262 -5.71 5.22 -10.72
CA LEU A 262 -6.81 4.49 -11.35
C LEU A 262 -7.02 3.06 -10.81
N GLY A 263 -6.49 2.74 -9.63
CA GLY A 263 -6.78 1.49 -8.91
C GLY A 263 -5.58 0.89 -8.19
N GLU A 264 -4.37 1.35 -8.48
CA GLU A 264 -3.14 0.75 -7.97
C GLU A 264 -2.84 1.09 -6.49
N GLY A 265 -3.53 2.11 -5.94
CA GLY A 265 -3.39 2.56 -4.56
C GLY A 265 -3.96 1.64 -3.47
N TYR A 266 -4.56 0.50 -3.80
CA TYR A 266 -4.86 -0.57 -2.83
C TYR A 266 -3.60 -1.45 -2.66
N HIS A 267 -2.53 -0.83 -2.19
CA HIS A 267 -1.18 -1.38 -2.31
C HIS A 267 -0.81 -2.39 -1.23
N ASN A 268 -1.49 -2.34 -0.07
CA ASN A 268 -1.31 -3.35 0.97
C ASN A 268 -1.95 -4.68 0.54
N PHE A 269 -3.17 -4.64 -0.05
CA PHE A 269 -3.75 -5.82 -0.68
C PHE A 269 -2.86 -6.35 -1.81
N HIS A 270 -2.36 -5.44 -2.66
CA HIS A 270 -1.59 -5.83 -3.83
C HIS A 270 -0.25 -6.51 -3.50
N HIS A 271 0.46 -6.06 -2.47
CA HIS A 271 1.71 -6.71 -2.05
C HIS A 271 1.52 -8.06 -1.37
N GLU A 272 0.41 -8.23 -0.64
CA GLU A 272 0.10 -9.49 0.06
C GLU A 272 -0.48 -10.54 -0.90
N PHE A 273 -1.30 -10.13 -1.88
CA PHE A 273 -1.99 -11.02 -2.82
C PHE A 273 -1.67 -10.72 -4.30
N PRO A 274 -0.39 -10.63 -4.72
CA PRO A 274 0.03 -10.04 -6.00
C PRO A 274 -0.45 -10.77 -7.26
N ILE A 275 -0.91 -12.01 -7.14
CA ILE A 275 -1.46 -12.79 -8.27
C ILE A 275 -2.96 -12.57 -8.51
N ASP A 276 -3.67 -11.83 -7.65
CA ASP A 276 -5.07 -11.48 -7.90
C ASP A 276 -5.18 -10.44 -9.03
N TYR A 277 -6.19 -10.57 -9.89
CA TYR A 277 -6.44 -9.61 -10.96
C TYR A 277 -7.04 -8.27 -10.46
N ARG A 278 -7.37 -8.18 -9.16
CA ARG A 278 -7.82 -6.99 -8.42
C ARG A 278 -6.66 -6.43 -7.57
N ASN A 279 -6.56 -5.11 -7.44
CA ASN A 279 -5.91 -4.49 -6.29
C ASN A 279 -7.00 -4.05 -5.30
N GLY A 280 -8.04 -3.38 -5.78
CA GLY A 280 -9.25 -3.10 -5.01
C GLY A 280 -10.10 -4.36 -4.89
N VAL A 281 -9.88 -5.16 -3.85
CA VAL A 281 -10.49 -6.49 -3.68
C VAL A 281 -12.01 -6.46 -3.53
N ARG A 282 -12.55 -5.44 -2.85
CA ARG A 282 -13.98 -5.28 -2.55
C ARG A 282 -14.74 -4.77 -3.77
N TRP A 283 -16.05 -4.95 -3.80
CA TRP A 283 -16.87 -4.50 -4.95
C TRP A 283 -16.83 -2.97 -5.13
N HIS A 284 -16.83 -2.23 -4.02
CA HIS A 284 -16.83 -0.76 -3.97
C HIS A 284 -15.43 -0.11 -4.03
N ASP A 285 -14.34 -0.88 -3.91
CA ASP A 285 -12.99 -0.34 -4.02
C ASP A 285 -12.80 0.21 -5.46
N PHE A 286 -12.39 1.46 -5.62
CA PHE A 286 -12.23 2.10 -6.93
C PHE A 286 -11.04 1.52 -7.70
N ASP A 287 -11.33 0.56 -8.57
CA ASP A 287 -10.36 -0.17 -9.37
C ASP A 287 -10.97 -0.39 -10.78
N PRO A 288 -10.98 0.63 -11.66
CA PRO A 288 -11.42 0.49 -13.04
C PRO A 288 -10.59 -0.50 -13.87
N THR A 289 -9.40 -0.89 -13.43
CA THR A 289 -8.66 -2.06 -13.93
C THR A 289 -9.54 -3.32 -13.88
N LYS A 290 -9.97 -3.75 -12.68
CA LYS A 290 -10.63 -5.05 -12.48
C LYS A 290 -11.94 -5.14 -13.26
N TRP A 291 -12.67 -4.03 -13.38
CA TRP A 291 -13.90 -3.95 -14.17
C TRP A 291 -13.63 -4.15 -15.66
N VAL A 292 -12.51 -3.63 -16.17
CA VAL A 292 -12.15 -3.75 -17.59
C VAL A 292 -11.45 -5.07 -17.91
N ILE A 293 -10.73 -5.69 -16.97
CA ILE A 293 -10.30 -7.10 -17.10
C ILE A 293 -11.51 -8.02 -17.16
N TRP A 294 -12.47 -7.83 -16.25
CA TRP A 294 -13.71 -8.61 -16.23
C TRP A 294 -14.54 -8.41 -17.50
N LEU A 295 -14.67 -7.17 -17.99
CA LEU A 295 -15.36 -6.90 -19.25
C LEU A 295 -14.65 -7.54 -20.45
N CYS A 296 -13.31 -7.49 -20.50
CA CYS A 296 -12.54 -8.19 -21.52
C CYS A 296 -12.74 -9.71 -21.50
N SER A 297 -13.06 -10.32 -20.34
CA SER A 297 -13.34 -11.75 -20.28
C SER A 297 -14.76 -12.11 -20.73
N GLN A 298 -15.73 -11.22 -20.61
CA GLN A 298 -17.07 -11.44 -21.18
C GLN A 298 -17.04 -11.53 -22.72
N PHE A 299 -16.04 -10.91 -23.36
CA PHE A 299 -15.80 -10.96 -24.80
C PHE A 299 -14.69 -11.94 -25.23
N GLY A 300 -14.21 -12.83 -24.33
CA GLY A 300 -13.15 -13.80 -24.64
C GLY A 300 -11.79 -13.19 -25.01
N LEU A 301 -11.59 -11.89 -24.77
CA LEU A 301 -10.32 -11.20 -25.01
C LEU A 301 -9.31 -11.50 -23.89
N ALA A 302 -9.83 -11.66 -22.67
CA ALA A 302 -9.11 -12.07 -21.46
C ALA A 302 -9.68 -13.40 -20.91
N THR A 303 -8.82 -14.27 -20.39
CA THR A 303 -9.19 -15.55 -19.76
C THR A 303 -8.37 -15.79 -18.50
N ASN A 304 -8.69 -16.84 -17.73
CA ASN A 304 -7.91 -17.26 -16.55
C ASN A 304 -7.71 -16.15 -15.48
N LEU A 305 -8.73 -15.33 -15.23
CA LEU A 305 -8.71 -14.26 -14.23
C LEU A 305 -8.51 -14.85 -12.83
N ARG A 306 -7.28 -14.78 -12.33
CA ARG A 306 -6.90 -15.31 -11.01
C ARG A 306 -7.51 -14.46 -9.91
N ARG A 307 -8.04 -15.12 -8.88
CA ARG A 307 -8.47 -14.53 -7.63
C ARG A 307 -7.82 -15.29 -6.49
N PHE A 308 -7.34 -14.59 -5.47
CA PHE A 308 -6.93 -15.23 -4.23
C PHE A 308 -8.19 -15.79 -3.52
N PRO A 309 -8.13 -16.96 -2.85
CA PRO A 309 -9.30 -17.52 -2.18
C PRO A 309 -9.78 -16.59 -1.06
N GLN A 310 -11.09 -16.31 -1.02
CA GLN A 310 -11.66 -15.33 -0.08
C GLN A 310 -11.35 -15.66 1.39
N ASN A 311 -11.26 -16.94 1.74
CA ASN A 311 -10.88 -17.39 3.08
C ASN A 311 -9.48 -16.91 3.50
N GLU A 312 -8.51 -16.93 2.59
CA GLU A 312 -7.14 -16.49 2.90
C GLU A 312 -7.04 -14.95 2.98
N ILE A 313 -7.85 -14.25 2.18
CA ILE A 313 -8.00 -12.79 2.26
C ILE A 313 -8.60 -12.39 3.62
N GLU A 314 -9.65 -13.08 4.09
CA GLU A 314 -10.24 -12.80 5.40
C GLU A 314 -9.36 -13.27 6.57
N LYS A 315 -8.55 -14.33 6.42
CA LYS A 315 -7.50 -14.68 7.42
C LYS A 315 -6.57 -13.51 7.68
N GLY A 316 -5.95 -12.93 6.64
CA GLY A 316 -5.05 -11.78 6.79
C GLY A 316 -5.74 -10.59 7.48
N ARG A 317 -7.00 -10.30 7.11
CA ARG A 317 -7.81 -9.26 7.76
C ARG A 317 -8.14 -9.55 9.21
N ILE A 318 -8.25 -10.82 9.61
CA ILE A 318 -8.49 -11.23 11.01
C ILE A 318 -7.18 -11.24 11.81
N GLN A 319 -6.06 -11.66 11.21
CA GLN A 319 -4.72 -11.59 11.80
C GLN A 319 -4.35 -10.15 12.13
N ARG A 320 -4.41 -9.23 11.15
CA ARG A 320 -4.15 -7.81 11.37
C ARG A 320 -5.12 -7.12 12.34
N LYS A 321 -6.36 -7.63 12.47
CA LYS A 321 -7.29 -7.19 13.51
C LYS A 321 -6.90 -7.65 14.91
N ARG A 322 -6.37 -8.87 15.06
CA ARG A 322 -5.84 -9.38 16.33
C ARG A 322 -4.62 -8.58 16.73
N GLU A 323 -3.61 -8.51 15.86
CA GLU A 323 -2.40 -7.69 16.09
C GLU A 323 -2.74 -6.26 16.52
N LYS A 324 -3.72 -5.62 15.89
CA LYS A 324 -4.17 -4.28 16.32
C LYS A 324 -4.88 -4.29 17.70
N LEU A 325 -5.71 -5.30 18.00
CA LEU A 325 -6.34 -5.42 19.32
C LEU A 325 -5.28 -5.68 20.40
N ASP A 326 -4.25 -6.47 20.10
CA ASP A 326 -3.12 -6.74 20.97
C ASP A 326 -2.31 -5.45 21.20
N GLU A 327 -1.92 -4.75 20.12
CA GLU A 327 -1.29 -3.42 20.15
C GLU A 327 -2.10 -2.40 20.98
N ASP A 328 -3.42 -2.35 20.83
CA ASP A 328 -4.29 -1.42 21.58
C ASP A 328 -4.55 -1.88 23.02
N SER A 329 -4.44 -3.19 23.31
CA SER A 329 -4.51 -3.76 24.66
C SER A 329 -3.27 -3.46 25.49
N GLU A 330 -2.08 -3.48 24.89
CA GLU A 330 -0.80 -3.08 25.54
C GLU A 330 -0.80 -1.62 26.04
N LYS A 331 -1.71 -0.77 25.53
CA LYS A 331 -1.85 0.64 25.94
C LYS A 331 -2.74 0.85 27.17
N VAL A 332 -3.37 -0.22 27.67
CA VAL A 332 -4.35 -0.17 28.77
C VAL A 332 -3.74 -0.80 30.03
N ASN A 333 -3.95 -0.17 31.19
CA ASN A 333 -3.62 -0.79 32.47
C ASN A 333 -4.69 -1.81 32.85
N TRP A 334 -4.36 -3.10 32.75
CA TRP A 334 -5.21 -4.23 33.16
C TRP A 334 -4.92 -4.72 34.59
N GLY A 335 -4.01 -4.07 35.31
CA GLY A 335 -3.42 -4.60 36.53
C GLY A 335 -2.37 -5.68 36.25
N VAL A 336 -1.90 -6.33 37.32
CA VAL A 336 -0.89 -7.40 37.23
C VAL A 336 -1.58 -8.74 36.86
N PRO A 337 -1.05 -9.52 35.89
CA PRO A 337 -1.51 -10.88 35.59
C PRO A 337 -1.46 -11.79 36.82
N LEU A 338 -2.39 -12.75 36.91
CA LEU A 338 -2.47 -13.64 38.09
C LEU A 338 -1.22 -14.53 38.22
N GLU A 339 -0.56 -14.81 37.11
CA GLU A 339 0.67 -15.59 36.99
C GLU A 339 1.94 -14.80 37.40
N GLU A 340 1.86 -13.47 37.46
CA GLU A 340 2.97 -12.57 37.82
C GLU A 340 2.87 -12.03 39.27
N LEU A 341 1.73 -12.24 39.94
CA LEU A 341 1.53 -11.83 41.32
C LEU A 341 2.42 -12.63 42.29
N PRO A 342 2.95 -12.00 43.36
CA PRO A 342 3.57 -12.74 44.45
C PRO A 342 2.53 -13.63 45.14
N VAL A 343 2.96 -14.79 45.64
CA VAL A 343 2.09 -15.70 46.38
C VAL A 343 2.03 -15.27 47.85
N MET A 344 0.82 -15.13 48.39
CA MET A 344 0.54 -14.82 49.80
C MET A 344 -0.15 -16.00 50.47
N GLU A 345 0.26 -16.31 51.70
CA GLU A 345 -0.38 -17.33 52.56
C GLU A 345 -1.68 -16.75 53.17
N TRP A 346 -2.68 -17.59 53.45
CA TRP A 346 -3.96 -17.09 54.02
C TRP A 346 -3.79 -16.44 55.39
N GLU A 347 -2.93 -16.99 56.25
CA GLU A 347 -2.61 -16.41 57.56
C GLU A 347 -1.98 -15.02 57.46
N GLU A 348 -1.15 -14.79 56.43
CA GLU A 348 -0.53 -13.49 56.16
C GLU A 348 -1.57 -12.47 55.71
N PHE A 349 -2.47 -12.86 54.80
CA PHE A 349 -3.60 -12.03 54.38
C PHE A 349 -4.49 -11.61 55.57
N GLU A 350 -4.86 -12.55 56.44
CA GLU A 350 -5.63 -12.24 57.65
C GLU A 350 -4.85 -11.33 58.61
N GLN A 351 -3.55 -11.54 58.77
CA GLN A 351 -2.71 -10.71 59.63
C GLN A 351 -2.63 -9.27 59.10
N GLN A 352 -2.31 -9.09 57.81
CA GLN A 352 -2.23 -7.76 57.19
C GLN A 352 -3.55 -7.00 57.29
N ALA A 353 -4.68 -7.69 57.02
CA ALA A 353 -6.02 -7.13 57.17
C ALA A 353 -6.32 -6.69 58.61
N ARG A 354 -5.96 -7.51 59.62
CA ARG A 354 -6.11 -7.17 61.05
C ARG A 354 -5.21 -6.02 61.50
N THR A 355 -4.05 -5.81 60.85
CA THR A 355 -3.15 -4.68 61.14
C THR A 355 -3.53 -3.36 60.46
N GLY A 356 -4.61 -3.31 59.68
CA GLY A 356 -5.19 -2.08 59.14
C GLY A 356 -5.06 -1.87 57.63
N CYS A 357 -4.57 -2.86 56.88
CA CYS A 357 -4.63 -2.83 55.42
C CYS A 357 -6.05 -3.24 54.96
N ASN A 358 -6.70 -2.46 54.08
CA ASN A 358 -8.04 -2.82 53.59
C ASN A 358 -7.92 -3.85 52.45
N LEU A 359 -7.59 -5.10 52.80
CA LEU A 359 -7.41 -6.19 51.85
C LEU A 359 -8.68 -7.03 51.71
N ILE A 360 -9.00 -7.44 50.49
CA ILE A 360 -10.05 -8.44 50.18
C ILE A 360 -9.53 -9.49 49.18
N VAL A 361 -10.03 -10.72 49.27
CA VAL A 361 -9.76 -11.77 48.27
C VAL A 361 -10.94 -11.86 47.31
N ILE A 362 -10.68 -11.81 46.00
CA ILE A 362 -11.68 -12.07 44.95
C ILE A 362 -11.01 -12.93 43.88
N ARG A 363 -11.68 -13.99 43.39
CA ARG A 363 -11.17 -14.94 42.37
C ARG A 363 -9.81 -15.59 42.75
N GLY A 364 -9.48 -15.62 44.04
CA GLY A 364 -8.18 -16.10 44.55
C GLY A 364 -7.03 -15.09 44.47
N ALA A 365 -7.28 -13.82 44.13
CA ALA A 365 -6.30 -12.74 44.23
C ALA A 365 -6.62 -11.81 45.40
N VAL A 366 -5.58 -11.37 46.11
CA VAL A 366 -5.63 -10.33 47.14
C VAL A 366 -5.62 -8.96 46.46
N HIS A 367 -6.56 -8.10 46.83
CA HIS A 367 -6.68 -6.74 46.33
C HIS A 367 -6.54 -5.74 47.48
N ASP A 368 -5.71 -4.71 47.31
CA ASP A 368 -5.69 -3.56 48.21
C ASP A 368 -6.74 -2.55 47.76
N VAL A 369 -7.89 -2.55 48.44
CA VAL A 369 -9.00 -1.63 48.17
C VAL A 369 -8.92 -0.37 49.03
N SER A 370 -7.81 -0.10 49.73
CA SER A 370 -7.67 1.03 50.67
C SER A 370 -7.97 2.40 50.07
N ALA A 371 -7.58 2.63 48.81
CA ALA A 371 -7.88 3.87 48.08
C ALA A 371 -9.30 3.89 47.45
N PHE A 372 -10.03 2.78 47.47
CA PHE A 372 -11.33 2.61 46.81
C PHE A 372 -12.52 2.51 47.78
N VAL A 373 -12.30 2.26 49.07
CA VAL A 373 -13.38 2.10 50.07
C VAL A 373 -14.37 3.27 50.06
N THR A 374 -13.89 4.52 49.92
CA THR A 374 -14.75 5.72 49.89
C THR A 374 -15.45 5.94 48.55
N GLU A 375 -14.83 5.49 47.45
CA GLU A 375 -15.29 5.72 46.08
C GLU A 375 -16.25 4.63 45.58
N HIS A 376 -16.45 3.56 46.36
CA HIS A 376 -17.29 2.43 46.00
C HIS A 376 -18.76 2.86 45.78
N PRO A 377 -19.35 2.64 44.57
CA PRO A 377 -20.70 3.13 44.26
C PRO A 377 -21.83 2.53 45.12
N GLY A 378 -21.62 1.35 45.71
CA GLY A 378 -22.55 0.75 46.69
C GLY A 378 -22.41 1.31 48.12
N GLY A 379 -21.50 2.26 48.33
CA GLY A 379 -21.13 2.80 49.65
C GLY A 379 -20.03 1.99 50.34
N ALA A 380 -19.28 2.68 51.20
CA ALA A 380 -18.11 2.15 51.91
C ALA A 380 -18.41 0.91 52.77
N SER A 381 -19.55 0.90 53.45
CA SER A 381 -19.98 -0.19 54.35
C SER A 381 -20.04 -1.56 53.66
N MET A 382 -20.33 -1.59 52.35
CA MET A 382 -20.35 -2.82 51.56
C MET A 382 -18.95 -3.45 51.41
N ILE A 383 -17.89 -2.63 51.35
CA ILE A 383 -16.50 -3.10 51.35
C ILE A 383 -16.01 -3.35 52.77
N THR A 384 -16.33 -2.48 53.75
CA THR A 384 -15.86 -2.65 55.14
C THR A 384 -16.28 -3.99 55.74
N GLY A 385 -17.47 -4.51 55.39
CA GLY A 385 -17.93 -5.84 55.80
C GLY A 385 -17.17 -7.02 55.19
N ALA A 386 -16.37 -6.80 54.14
CA ALA A 386 -15.64 -7.81 53.37
C ALA A 386 -14.12 -7.83 53.63
N ILE A 387 -13.56 -6.83 54.33
CA ILE A 387 -12.12 -6.77 54.67
C ILE A 387 -11.69 -8.04 55.42
N GLY A 388 -10.57 -8.63 54.99
CA GLY A 388 -10.01 -9.86 55.58
C GLY A 388 -10.79 -11.13 55.26
N LYS A 389 -11.54 -11.17 54.14
CA LYS A 389 -12.32 -12.33 53.69
C LYS A 389 -12.15 -12.59 52.19
N ASP A 390 -12.57 -13.79 51.77
CA ASP A 390 -12.96 -14.03 50.38
C ASP A 390 -14.35 -13.40 50.14
N ALA A 391 -14.39 -12.48 49.18
CA ALA A 391 -15.55 -11.72 48.75
C ALA A 391 -16.01 -12.10 47.33
N THR A 392 -15.50 -13.21 46.76
CA THR A 392 -15.84 -13.65 45.39
C THR A 392 -17.35 -13.84 45.22
N GLU A 393 -18.03 -14.50 46.17
CA GLU A 393 -19.49 -14.65 46.11
C GLU A 393 -20.21 -13.29 46.29
N MET A 394 -19.65 -12.35 47.07
CA MET A 394 -20.22 -11.00 47.21
C MET A 394 -20.04 -10.14 45.94
N PHE A 395 -19.03 -10.45 45.11
CA PHE A 395 -18.72 -9.73 43.87
C PHE A 395 -19.43 -10.33 42.65
N GLU A 396 -19.55 -11.66 42.57
CA GLU A 396 -20.09 -12.38 41.42
C GLU A 396 -21.52 -12.92 41.64
N GLY A 397 -21.96 -13.05 42.89
CA GLY A 397 -23.17 -13.81 43.26
C GLY A 397 -24.49 -13.04 43.17
N GLY A 398 -25.55 -13.79 42.87
CA GLY A 398 -26.94 -13.38 43.03
C GLY A 398 -27.32 -12.13 42.24
N VAL A 399 -27.64 -11.05 42.95
CA VAL A 399 -28.12 -9.77 42.37
C VAL A 399 -26.95 -8.82 42.06
N TYR A 400 -25.73 -9.14 42.50
CA TYR A 400 -24.60 -8.20 42.56
C TYR A 400 -23.63 -8.31 41.38
N GLY A 401 -23.97 -9.03 40.30
CA GLY A 401 -23.09 -9.31 39.17
C GLY A 401 -22.39 -8.06 38.60
N HIS A 402 -21.15 -7.83 39.01
CA HIS A 402 -20.41 -6.61 38.72
C HIS A 402 -20.08 -6.47 37.23
N SER A 403 -20.24 -5.25 36.69
CA SER A 403 -19.97 -4.98 35.27
C SER A 403 -18.50 -5.19 34.90
N ASN A 404 -18.22 -5.38 33.60
CA ASN A 404 -16.86 -5.46 33.07
C ASN A 404 -16.00 -4.28 33.52
N ALA A 405 -16.55 -3.06 33.60
CA ALA A 405 -15.81 -1.89 34.08
C ALA A 405 -15.40 -2.01 35.57
N ALA A 406 -16.25 -2.61 36.40
CA ALA A 406 -15.93 -2.86 37.81
C ALA A 406 -14.93 -4.03 37.97
N SER A 407 -15.01 -5.08 37.15
CA SER A 407 -13.97 -6.12 37.10
C SER A 407 -12.61 -5.53 36.67
N ASN A 408 -12.56 -4.79 35.57
CA ASN A 408 -11.33 -4.17 35.08
C ASN A 408 -10.71 -3.21 36.11
N LEU A 409 -11.53 -2.46 36.86
CA LEU A 409 -11.05 -1.56 37.91
C LEU A 409 -10.50 -2.35 39.11
N LEU A 410 -11.22 -3.38 39.57
CA LEU A 410 -10.76 -4.28 40.62
C LEU A 410 -9.41 -4.92 40.26
N ASP A 411 -9.25 -5.36 39.01
CA ASP A 411 -8.03 -6.03 38.55
C ASP A 411 -6.77 -5.13 38.66
N THR A 412 -6.91 -3.80 38.58
CA THR A 412 -5.79 -2.87 38.85
C THR A 412 -5.38 -2.75 40.32
N MET A 413 -6.13 -3.33 41.25
CA MET A 413 -5.89 -3.29 42.71
C MET A 413 -5.23 -4.57 43.25
N ARG A 414 -4.95 -5.56 42.39
CA ARG A 414 -4.30 -6.83 42.77
C ARG A 414 -2.89 -6.60 43.33
N ILE A 415 -2.60 -7.21 44.48
CA ILE A 415 -1.27 -7.17 45.12
C ILE A 415 -0.61 -8.55 45.29
N ALA A 416 -1.39 -9.62 45.38
CA ALA A 416 -0.89 -10.99 45.54
C ALA A 416 -1.89 -12.04 45.04
N ALA A 417 -1.43 -13.25 44.75
CA ALA A 417 -2.27 -14.43 44.56
C ALA A 417 -2.34 -15.22 45.87
N ILE A 418 -3.54 -15.61 46.32
CA ILE A 418 -3.69 -16.52 47.46
C ILE A 418 -3.21 -17.90 47.04
N LYS A 419 -2.29 -18.46 47.83
CA LYS A 419 -1.92 -19.86 47.76
C LYS A 419 -3.14 -20.72 48.12
N LYS A 420 -3.66 -21.48 47.16
CA LYS A 420 -4.68 -22.49 47.44
C LYS A 420 -4.06 -23.61 48.28
N GLU A 421 -4.60 -23.83 49.47
CA GLU A 421 -4.45 -25.13 50.13
C GLU A 421 -5.03 -26.21 49.22
N VAL A 422 -4.20 -27.17 48.82
CA VAL A 422 -4.68 -28.37 48.13
C VAL A 422 -5.16 -29.34 49.20
N ASN A 423 -6.33 -29.06 49.77
CA ASN A 423 -7.00 -29.94 50.71
C ASN A 423 -7.48 -31.20 49.96
N VAL A 424 -6.64 -32.23 50.02
CA VAL A 424 -6.94 -33.59 49.56
C VAL A 424 -7.62 -34.33 50.71
N GLU A 425 -8.95 -34.37 50.67
CA GLU A 425 -9.77 -35.36 51.38
C GLU A 425 -10.16 -36.51 50.43
#